data_AF-A0A7W8B6J9-F1
#
_entry.id   AF-A0A7W8B6J9-F1
#
_cell.length_a   1.000
_cell.length_b   1.000
_cell.length_c   1.000
_cell.angle_alpha   90.00
_cell.angle_beta   90.00
_cell.angle_gamma   90.00
#
_symmetry.space_group_name_H-M   'P 1'
#
loop_
_entity.id
_entity.type
_entity.pdbx_description
1 polymer ?
#
loop_
_entity_poly.entity_id
_entity_poly.type
_entity_poly.pdbx_seq_one_letter_code
_entity_poly.pdbx_strand_id
1 'polypeptide(L)'
;MAGVSPVPEEPSAAAVLRARYARRLLARLSDLAGPVHGTVELPVHVARTGRRSYSLQRPRSRMSLYRTVLTEGEQADVPTFLHADLLLEQWPVLRTLPDQQACAGRVGGALH
;
A
#
# COMPACT_ATOMS: atom_id res chain seq x y z
N MET A 1 -30.98 -46.52 3.72
CA MET A 1 -30.41 -45.22 3.30
C MET A 1 -30.37 -44.30 4.51
N ALA A 2 -29.27 -44.27 5.25
CA ALA A 2 -29.13 -43.34 6.38
C ALA A 2 -28.61 -42.00 5.84
N GLY A 3 -29.46 -40.98 5.84
CA GLY A 3 -29.07 -39.61 5.53
C GLY A 3 -28.13 -39.10 6.62
N VAL A 4 -26.91 -38.77 6.23
CA VAL A 4 -26.06 -37.89 7.04
C VAL A 4 -26.73 -36.52 7.04
N SER A 5 -27.42 -36.18 8.12
CA SER A 5 -27.79 -34.77 8.37
C SER A 5 -26.49 -33.97 8.41
N PRO A 6 -26.36 -32.87 7.64
CA PRO A 6 -25.19 -32.01 7.76
C PRO A 6 -25.22 -31.41 9.17
N VAL A 7 -24.27 -31.81 10.01
CA VAL A 7 -23.95 -31.06 11.21
C VAL A 7 -23.63 -29.63 10.75
N PRO A 8 -24.24 -28.58 11.32
CA PRO A 8 -23.78 -27.23 11.04
C PRO A 8 -22.33 -27.16 11.48
N GLU A 9 -21.41 -27.15 10.52
CA GLU A 9 -19.97 -27.00 10.74
C GLU A 9 -19.77 -25.67 11.49
N GLU A 10 -19.64 -25.73 12.81
CA GLU A 10 -19.35 -24.55 13.60
C GLU A 10 -18.06 -23.94 13.06
N PRO A 11 -18.04 -22.62 12.80
CA PRO A 11 -16.87 -22.00 12.20
C PRO A 11 -15.68 -22.21 13.13
N SER A 12 -14.67 -22.94 12.63
CA SER A 12 -13.42 -23.16 13.36
C SER A 12 -12.89 -21.85 13.95
N ALA A 13 -12.23 -21.93 15.11
CA ALA A 13 -11.64 -20.76 15.77
C ALA A 13 -10.74 -19.94 14.82
N ALA A 14 -10.05 -20.60 13.89
CA ALA A 14 -9.24 -19.96 12.86
C ALA A 14 -10.06 -19.14 11.84
N ALA A 15 -11.25 -19.61 11.46
CA ALA A 15 -12.15 -18.88 10.57
C ALA A 15 -12.73 -17.64 11.28
N VAL A 16 -13.15 -17.79 12.55
CA VAL A 16 -13.62 -16.68 13.38
C VAL A 16 -12.53 -15.62 13.57
N LEU A 17 -11.30 -16.04 13.85
CA LEU A 17 -10.17 -15.15 14.01
C LEU A 17 -9.83 -14.41 12.71
N ARG A 18 -9.83 -15.11 11.56
CA ARG A 18 -9.63 -14.50 10.24
C ARG A 18 -10.69 -13.45 9.93
N ALA A 19 -11.97 -13.74 10.17
CA ALA A 19 -13.06 -12.78 9.95
C ALA A 19 -12.89 -11.52 10.83
N ARG A 20 -12.51 -11.69 12.10
CA ARG A 20 -12.24 -10.58 13.02
C ARG A 20 -11.08 -9.72 12.54
N TYR A 21 -9.98 -10.34 12.08
CA TYR A 21 -8.84 -9.61 11.53
C TYR A 21 -9.18 -8.90 10.23
N ALA A 22 -9.89 -9.56 9.31
CA ALA A 22 -10.33 -8.95 8.06
C ALA A 22 -11.18 -7.70 8.31
N ARG A 23 -12.14 -7.75 9.24
CA ARG A 23 -12.98 -6.59 9.56
C ARG A 23 -12.17 -5.43 10.15
N ARG A 24 -11.23 -5.72 11.05
CA ARG A 24 -10.34 -4.70 11.63
C ARG A 24 -9.40 -4.10 10.59
N LEU A 25 -8.86 -4.93 9.70
CA LEU A 25 -7.98 -4.50 8.61
C LEU A 25 -8.72 -3.61 7.63
N LEU A 26 -9.91 -4.02 7.17
CA LEU A 26 -10.74 -3.22 6.27
C LEU A 26 -11.10 -1.87 6.90
N ALA A 27 -11.50 -1.84 8.18
CA ALA A 27 -11.78 -0.58 8.88
C ALA A 27 -10.56 0.37 8.87
N ARG A 28 -9.36 -0.15 9.14
CA ARG A 28 -8.12 0.66 9.10
C ARG A 28 -7.69 1.03 7.68
N LEU A 29 -8.02 0.22 6.68
CA LEU A 29 -7.79 0.56 5.28
C LEU A 29 -8.75 1.68 4.84
N SER A 30 -9.99 1.68 5.32
CA SER A 30 -10.96 2.75 5.06
C SER A 30 -10.52 4.10 5.61
N ASP A 31 -9.65 4.13 6.62
CA ASP A 31 -9.05 5.36 7.15
C ASP A 31 -7.99 5.97 6.19
N LEU A 32 -7.57 5.24 5.15
CA LEU A 32 -6.63 5.70 4.14
C LEU A 32 -7.32 6.60 3.12
N ALA A 33 -7.35 7.89 3.43
CA ALA A 33 -8.04 8.94 2.66
C ALA A 33 -7.08 9.85 1.88
N GLY A 34 -5.86 9.38 1.61
CA GLY A 34 -4.86 10.13 0.88
C GLY A 34 -5.29 10.50 -0.55
N PRO A 35 -4.55 11.41 -1.20
CA PRO A 35 -4.88 11.92 -2.52
C PRO A 35 -4.90 10.80 -3.57
N VAL A 36 -5.87 10.87 -4.49
CA VAL A 36 -6.04 9.89 -5.59
C VAL A 36 -5.51 10.38 -6.94
N HIS A 37 -5.35 11.69 -7.09
CA HIS A 37 -4.99 12.35 -8.34
C HIS A 37 -4.07 13.56 -8.11
N GLY A 38 -3.39 14.00 -9.17
CA GLY A 38 -2.51 15.17 -9.12
C GLY A 38 -1.06 14.82 -8.76
N THR A 39 -0.36 15.80 -8.19
CA THR A 39 1.03 15.68 -7.75
C THR A 39 1.09 15.84 -6.23
N VAL A 40 1.80 14.94 -5.58
CA VAL A 40 2.02 14.94 -4.12
C VAL A 40 3.47 15.25 -3.84
N GLU A 41 3.69 16.20 -2.95
CA GLU A 41 5.00 16.52 -2.39
C GLU A 41 5.13 15.87 -1.01
N LEU A 42 6.10 14.98 -0.85
CA LEU A 42 6.36 14.36 0.44
C LEU A 42 7.13 15.31 1.37
N PRO A 43 6.77 15.36 2.66
CA PRO A 43 7.57 16.03 3.68
C PRO A 43 8.99 15.44 3.78
N VAL A 44 9.92 16.23 4.32
CA VAL A 44 11.33 15.83 4.42
C VAL A 44 11.53 14.63 5.34
N HIS A 45 10.70 14.51 6.37
CA HIS A 45 10.79 13.39 7.31
C HIS A 45 10.39 12.06 6.68
N VAL A 46 9.53 12.09 5.66
CA VAL A 46 9.05 10.93 4.90
C VAL A 46 9.98 10.57 3.73
N ALA A 47 10.59 11.55 3.07
CA ALA A 47 11.50 11.32 1.96
C ALA A 47 12.86 11.96 2.30
N ARG A 48 13.60 11.33 3.21
CA ARG A 48 14.81 11.91 3.83
C ARG A 48 15.96 12.03 2.85
N THR A 49 16.05 11.12 1.90
CA THR A 49 17.04 11.16 0.82
C THR A 49 16.39 10.71 -0.48
N GLY A 50 15.95 11.63 -1.32
CA GLY A 50 15.40 11.26 -2.62
C GLY A 50 14.45 12.26 -3.25
N ARG A 51 13.71 11.78 -4.25
CA ARG A 51 12.65 12.54 -4.92
C ARG A 51 11.51 12.80 -3.94
N ARG A 52 11.00 14.03 -3.93
CA ARG A 52 9.87 14.44 -3.07
C ARG A 52 8.57 14.67 -3.82
N SER A 53 8.66 14.93 -5.13
CA SER A 53 7.53 15.13 -6.02
C SER A 53 7.11 13.83 -6.73
N TYR A 54 5.84 13.46 -6.61
CA TYR A 54 5.30 12.26 -7.24
C TYR A 54 3.96 12.55 -7.91
N SER A 55 3.81 12.15 -9.17
CA SER A 55 2.54 12.20 -9.89
C SER A 55 1.72 10.94 -9.62
N LEU A 56 0.47 11.10 -9.18
CA LEU A 56 -0.47 9.99 -8.95
C LEU A 56 -1.08 9.42 -10.24
N GLN A 57 -0.93 10.15 -11.35
CA GLN A 57 -1.45 9.74 -12.67
C GLN A 57 -0.55 8.77 -13.41
N ARG A 58 0.69 8.63 -12.94
CA ARG A 58 1.66 7.69 -13.49
C ARG A 58 1.76 6.50 -12.54
N PRO A 59 1.31 5.29 -12.92
CA PRO A 59 1.28 4.13 -12.03
C PRO A 59 2.61 3.84 -11.34
N ARG A 60 3.72 3.95 -12.06
CA ARG A 60 5.09 3.80 -11.51
C ARG A 60 5.42 4.86 -10.46
N SER A 61 5.04 6.12 -10.71
CA SER A 61 5.30 7.23 -9.77
C SER A 61 4.45 7.07 -8.51
N ARG A 62 3.16 6.75 -8.66
CA ARG A 62 2.28 6.42 -7.52
C ARG A 62 2.83 5.26 -6.69
N MET A 63 3.31 4.21 -7.34
CA MET A 63 3.89 3.06 -6.66
C MET A 63 5.17 3.42 -5.90
N SER A 64 6.03 4.27 -6.45
CA SER A 64 7.18 4.79 -5.71
C SER A 64 6.76 5.62 -4.50
N LEU A 65 5.74 6.47 -4.60
CA LEU A 65 5.24 7.24 -3.45
C LEU A 65 4.74 6.31 -2.33
N TYR A 66 3.94 5.29 -2.69
CA TYR A 66 3.36 4.38 -1.71
C TYR A 66 4.45 3.58 -1.01
N ARG A 67 5.50 3.15 -1.73
CA ARG A 67 6.66 2.50 -1.12
C ARG A 67 7.42 3.43 -0.18
N THR A 68 7.72 4.66 -0.59
CA THR A 68 8.44 5.62 0.26
C THR A 68 7.68 5.84 1.57
N VAL A 69 6.36 6.10 1.52
CA VAL A 69 5.57 6.31 2.75
C VAL A 69 5.49 5.06 3.61
N LEU A 70 5.36 3.86 3.02
CA LEU A 70 5.31 2.60 3.78
C LEU A 70 6.65 2.21 4.43
N THR A 71 7.77 2.64 3.85
CA THR A 71 9.12 2.29 4.33
C THR A 71 9.72 3.36 5.24
N GLU A 72 9.51 4.64 4.92
CA GLU A 72 10.16 5.79 5.58
C GLU A 72 9.18 6.68 6.36
N GLY A 73 7.88 6.63 6.07
CA GLY A 73 6.87 7.46 6.70
C GLY A 73 6.50 6.99 8.12
N GLU A 74 5.95 7.92 8.90
CA GLU A 74 5.40 7.63 10.22
C GLU A 74 3.93 7.17 10.12
N GLN A 75 3.39 6.61 11.21
CA GLN A 75 2.00 6.14 11.23
C GLN A 75 0.98 7.23 10.87
N ALA A 76 1.28 8.50 11.18
CA ALA A 76 0.43 9.64 10.84
C ALA A 76 0.47 10.00 9.34
N ASP A 77 1.56 9.65 8.64
CA ASP A 77 1.73 9.93 7.21
C ASP A 77 0.92 8.95 6.34
N VAL A 78 0.72 7.72 6.83
CA VAL A 78 0.01 6.65 6.12
C VAL A 78 -1.40 7.07 5.66
N PRO A 79 -2.32 7.51 6.54
CA PRO A 79 -3.65 7.96 6.10
C PRO A 79 -3.62 9.27 5.30
N THR A 80 -2.56 10.06 5.44
CA THR A 80 -2.39 11.34 4.73
C THR A 80 -2.02 11.14 3.26
N PHE A 81 -1.22 10.12 2.95
CA PHE A 81 -0.64 9.94 1.60
C PHE A 81 -1.15 8.70 0.86
N LEU A 82 -1.70 7.70 1.54
CA LEU A 82 -2.22 6.49 0.90
C LEU A 82 -3.73 6.55 0.79
N HIS A 83 -4.24 6.04 -0.33
CA HIS A 83 -5.67 5.80 -0.54
C HIS A 83 -5.95 4.29 -0.56
N ALA A 84 -7.01 3.86 0.10
CA ALA A 84 -7.36 2.44 0.26
C ALA A 84 -7.41 1.68 -1.06
N ASP A 85 -8.23 2.15 -2.01
CA ASP A 85 -8.47 1.43 -3.27
C ASP A 85 -7.21 1.36 -4.14
N LEU A 86 -6.48 2.48 -4.24
CA LEU A 86 -5.25 2.54 -5.01
C LEU A 86 -4.14 1.67 -4.39
N LEU A 87 -4.13 1.54 -3.06
CA LEU A 87 -3.21 0.66 -2.37
C LEU A 87 -3.54 -0.79 -2.68
N LEU A 88 -4.82 -1.18 -2.59
CA LEU A 88 -5.28 -2.54 -2.90
C LEU A 88 -4.98 -2.93 -4.35
N GLU A 89 -5.21 -2.02 -5.31
CA GLU A 89 -4.87 -2.23 -6.72
C GLU A 89 -3.38 -2.52 -6.94
N GLN A 90 -2.50 -1.81 -6.22
CA GLN A 90 -1.04 -1.90 -6.40
C GLN A 90 -0.37 -2.92 -5.47
N TRP A 91 -1.09 -3.39 -4.45
CA TRP A 91 -0.58 -4.29 -3.42
C TRP A 91 0.07 -5.58 -3.95
N PRO A 92 -0.46 -6.25 -4.98
CA PRO A 92 0.19 -7.44 -5.54
C PRO A 92 1.59 -7.13 -6.07
N VAL A 93 1.77 -5.96 -6.69
CA VAL A 93 3.05 -5.51 -7.25
C VAL A 93 4.01 -5.05 -6.14
N LEU A 94 3.48 -4.34 -5.14
CA LEU A 94 4.25 -3.92 -3.96
C LEU A 94 4.85 -5.11 -3.21
N ARG A 95 4.12 -6.23 -3.12
CA ARG A 95 4.53 -7.44 -2.41
C ARG A 95 5.45 -8.39 -3.18
N THR A 96 5.49 -8.29 -4.51
CA THR A 96 6.22 -9.24 -5.37
C THR A 96 7.57 -8.73 -5.85
N LEU A 97 7.85 -7.44 -5.71
CA LEU A 97 9.14 -6.87 -6.12
C LEU A 97 10.17 -6.94 -4.98
N PRO A 98 11.31 -7.64 -5.14
CA PRO A 98 12.46 -7.42 -4.26
C PRO A 98 12.90 -5.96 -4.35
N ASP A 99 13.48 -5.44 -3.28
CA ASP A 99 13.87 -4.04 -3.13
C ASP A 99 14.91 -3.65 -4.21
N GLN A 100 14.47 -2.93 -5.26
CA GLN A 100 15.33 -2.50 -6.37
C GLN A 100 15.69 -1.00 -6.28
N GLN A 101 15.70 -0.43 -5.09
CA GLN A 101 16.04 0.98 -4.89
C GLN A 101 17.49 1.35 -5.25
N ALA A 102 18.32 0.40 -5.67
CA ALA A 102 19.72 0.64 -6.03
C ALA A 102 19.97 1.20 -7.46
N CYS A 103 18.98 1.38 -8.34
CA CYS A 103 19.23 1.88 -9.70
C CYS A 103 18.33 3.06 -10.10
N ALA A 104 18.36 4.14 -9.32
CA ALA A 104 17.94 5.46 -9.76
C ALA A 104 19.09 6.47 -9.61
N GLY A 105 20.27 6.12 -10.11
CA GLY A 105 21.37 7.05 -10.33
C GLY A 105 21.68 7.11 -11.83
N ARG A 106 21.61 8.33 -12.40
CA ARG A 106 22.00 8.72 -13.77
C ARG A 106 20.92 8.70 -14.84
N VAL A 107 20.04 9.70 -14.78
CA VAL A 107 19.61 10.41 -15.98
C VAL A 107 20.00 11.88 -15.78
N GLY A 108 20.95 12.36 -16.58
CA GLY A 108 21.35 13.76 -16.60
C GLY A 108 22.83 13.94 -16.95
N GLY A 109 23.12 14.20 -18.23
CA GLY A 109 24.46 14.55 -18.68
C GLY A 109 24.66 14.40 -20.18
N ALA A 110 23.81 15.05 -20.98
CA ALA A 110 24.17 15.44 -22.34
C ALA A 110 24.35 16.97 -22.36
N LEU A 111 25.20 17.44 -23.25
CA LEU A 111 25.60 18.83 -23.55
C LEU A 111 26.92 19.28 -22.87
N HIS A 112 28.06 18.94 -23.48
CA HIS A 112 28.83 19.94 -24.22
C HIS A 112 29.74 19.31 -25.27
#